data_AF-A0A8C0A250-F1
#
_entry.id   AF-A0A8C0A250-F1
#
_cell.length_a   1.000
_cell.length_b   1.000
_cell.length_c   1.000
_cell.angle_alpha   90.00
_cell.angle_beta   90.00
_cell.angle_gamma   90.00
#
_symmetry.space_group_name_H-M   'P 1'
#
loop_
_entity.id
_entity.type
_entity.pdbx_description
1 polymer ?
#
loop_
_entity_poly.entity_id
_entity_poly.type
_entity_poly.pdbx_seq_one_letter_code
_entity_poly.pdbx_strand_id
1 'polypeptide(L)'
;MVLDLDLFRVDKGGDPALIRESQEKRFKDPGLVDQLVKADSEWRRCRFRADNLNKLKNLCSKTIGEKMKKKEPVGNDESIPEDVLNLDDLTADTLTNLKVSQIKKVRLLVDEAILKCDTERIKLEAERFESLREIGNLLHPSVPISDDEDADNKVERIWGDCTVRKKYSHVDLVVMVDGFEGEKGAVVAGSRGYFLKELRVIGQSDKEHMCCAQGVVGMDGQRQQTQISWDRGKMPSGKPSKKDMGVLVFLEQALIQFALRTLAIRGYTPIYTPFFMRKEVMQEVAQLSQFDEELYKVIGKGSEKSDDNSYEEKYLIATSEQPIAALHRDEWLRPEDLPIKYAGLSTCFRQEVGSHGRDTRGIFRVHQFEKIEQFVYSSPHDNKSWEMFEEMIATAEEFYQSLGIPYHIVNIVSGSLNHAASKKLDLEAWFPGSGAFRELVSCSNCTDYQARRLRIRYGQTKKMMDKVEFVHMLNATMCATTRTICAILENYQTEKGILVPEKLKEFMPPGLQELIPFVKAAPIDQEPSKKQKKQHEGSKKKGAVRDVALESQLQNMEVTDA
;
A
#
# COMPACT_ATOMS: atom_id res chain seq x y z
N MET A 1 6.21 -8.54 -3.49
CA MET A 1 6.60 -9.16 -2.21
C MET A 1 6.43 -10.68 -2.34
N VAL A 2 7.35 -11.53 -1.86
CA VAL A 2 7.32 -13.00 -2.12
C VAL A 2 8.04 -13.81 -1.04
N LEU A 3 7.66 -15.10 -0.87
CA LEU A 3 8.39 -16.09 -0.06
C LEU A 3 9.72 -16.53 -0.71
N ASP A 4 10.58 -17.21 0.06
CA ASP A 4 11.78 -17.87 -0.46
C ASP A 4 11.42 -19.06 -1.36
N LEU A 5 11.96 -19.11 -2.57
CA LEU A 5 11.80 -20.24 -3.48
C LEU A 5 12.33 -21.55 -2.90
N ASP A 6 13.36 -21.50 -2.06
CA ASP A 6 13.93 -22.73 -1.50
C ASP A 6 13.03 -23.38 -0.43
N LEU A 7 12.06 -22.66 0.13
CA LEU A 7 11.02 -23.26 0.97
C LEU A 7 10.12 -24.22 0.16
N PHE A 8 10.05 -24.04 -1.16
CA PHE A 8 9.28 -24.90 -2.06
C PHE A 8 10.10 -26.08 -2.61
N ARG A 9 11.39 -26.20 -2.25
CA ARG A 9 12.31 -27.21 -2.81
C ARG A 9 12.75 -28.20 -1.73
N VAL A 10 12.26 -29.43 -1.85
CA VAL A 10 12.63 -30.54 -0.94
C VAL A 10 14.13 -30.83 -0.99
N ASP A 11 14.77 -30.72 -2.16
CA ASP A 11 16.23 -30.89 -2.31
C ASP A 11 17.07 -29.79 -1.63
N LYS A 12 16.44 -28.69 -1.20
CA LYS A 12 17.05 -27.58 -0.46
C LYS A 12 16.65 -27.57 1.02
N GLY A 13 15.96 -28.62 1.49
CA GLY A 13 15.45 -28.71 2.86
C GLY A 13 14.15 -27.92 3.10
N GLY A 14 13.51 -27.40 2.05
CA GLY A 14 12.18 -26.79 2.13
C GLY A 14 11.07 -27.82 2.23
N ASP A 15 9.90 -27.38 2.69
CA ASP A 15 8.71 -28.22 2.82
C ASP A 15 7.48 -27.54 2.19
N PRO A 16 7.13 -27.90 0.93
CA PRO A 16 5.93 -27.41 0.27
C PRO A 16 4.63 -27.76 0.99
N ALA A 17 4.61 -28.80 1.84
CA ALA A 17 3.41 -29.16 2.59
C ALA A 17 3.08 -28.12 3.67
N LEU A 18 4.09 -27.57 4.35
CA LEU A 18 3.90 -26.49 5.32
C LEU A 18 3.35 -25.22 4.66
N ILE A 19 3.80 -24.93 3.43
CA ILE A 19 3.29 -23.76 2.68
C ILE A 19 1.84 -23.99 2.27
N ARG A 20 1.49 -25.21 1.84
CA ARG A 20 0.08 -25.59 1.58
C ARG A 20 -0.80 -25.43 2.80
N GLU A 21 -0.35 -25.96 3.95
CA GLU A 21 -1.06 -25.79 5.22
C GLU A 21 -1.24 -24.30 5.56
N SER A 22 -0.21 -23.47 5.34
CA SER A 22 -0.33 -22.03 5.55
C SER A 22 -1.29 -21.35 4.57
N GLN A 23 -1.43 -21.83 3.33
CA GLN A 23 -2.40 -21.32 2.36
C GLN A 23 -3.84 -21.71 2.74
N GLU A 24 -4.05 -22.96 3.14
CA GLU A 24 -5.35 -23.45 3.64
C GLU A 24 -5.78 -22.67 4.88
N LYS A 25 -4.86 -22.45 5.82
CA LYS A 25 -5.10 -21.61 7.01
C LYS A 25 -5.46 -20.18 6.65
N ARG A 26 -5.05 -19.67 5.49
CA ARG A 26 -5.41 -18.32 4.98
C ARG A 26 -6.68 -18.33 4.11
N PHE A 27 -7.35 -19.48 3.96
CA PHE A 27 -8.53 -19.63 3.10
C PHE A 27 -8.23 -19.24 1.64
N LYS A 28 -7.00 -19.53 1.18
CA LYS A 28 -6.53 -19.30 -0.19
C LYS A 28 -6.26 -20.63 -0.88
N ASP A 29 -6.12 -20.60 -2.21
CA ASP A 29 -5.95 -21.80 -3.03
C ASP A 29 -4.58 -22.47 -2.79
N PRO A 30 -4.53 -23.66 -2.15
CA PRO A 30 -3.27 -24.39 -1.98
C PRO A 30 -2.72 -24.95 -3.30
N GLY A 31 -3.54 -25.04 -4.35
CA GLY A 31 -3.14 -25.50 -5.69
C GLY A 31 -2.08 -24.60 -6.34
N LEU A 32 -1.98 -23.34 -5.92
CA LEU A 32 -0.91 -22.43 -6.34
C LEU A 32 0.48 -22.93 -5.94
N VAL A 33 0.60 -23.64 -4.81
CA VAL A 33 1.88 -24.23 -4.36
C VAL A 33 2.32 -25.33 -5.32
N ASP A 34 1.38 -26.17 -5.76
CA ASP A 34 1.68 -27.26 -6.72
C ASP A 34 2.02 -26.73 -8.11
N GLN A 35 1.30 -25.71 -8.58
CA GLN A 35 1.62 -25.01 -9.82
C GLN A 35 3.03 -24.41 -9.77
N LEU A 36 3.39 -23.76 -8.67
CA LEU A 36 4.72 -23.19 -8.47
C LEU A 36 5.81 -24.27 -8.46
N VAL A 37 5.63 -25.34 -7.69
CA VAL A 37 6.61 -26.44 -7.60
C VAL A 37 6.81 -27.10 -8.97
N LYS A 38 5.73 -27.28 -9.75
CA LYS A 38 5.79 -27.80 -11.11
C LYS A 38 6.57 -26.86 -12.03
N ALA A 39 6.20 -25.59 -12.08
CA ALA A 39 6.87 -24.58 -12.91
C ALA A 39 8.35 -24.41 -12.53
N ASP A 40 8.70 -24.43 -11.25
CA ASP A 40 10.09 -24.38 -10.79
C ASP A 40 10.88 -25.63 -11.19
N SER A 41 10.27 -26.82 -11.12
CA SER A 41 10.91 -28.07 -11.52
C SER A 41 11.18 -28.12 -13.03
N GLU A 42 10.22 -27.69 -13.84
CA GLU A 42 10.38 -27.55 -15.29
C GLU A 42 11.45 -26.50 -15.62
N TRP A 43 11.43 -25.36 -14.93
CA TRP A 43 12.42 -24.30 -15.09
C TRP A 43 13.84 -24.79 -14.78
N ARG A 44 14.03 -25.55 -13.69
CA ARG A 44 15.32 -26.14 -13.32
C ARG A 44 15.82 -27.14 -14.37
N ARG A 45 14.92 -27.95 -14.95
CA ARG A 45 15.26 -28.86 -16.06
C ARG A 45 15.68 -28.09 -17.31
N CYS A 46 14.94 -27.04 -17.68
CA CYS A 46 15.29 -26.16 -18.81
C CYS A 46 16.66 -25.51 -18.61
N ARG A 47 16.95 -25.02 -17.39
CA ARG A 47 18.27 -24.46 -17.05
C ARG A 47 19.39 -25.49 -17.19
N PHE A 48 19.21 -26.69 -16.65
CA PHE A 48 20.20 -27.76 -16.77
C PHE A 48 20.45 -28.15 -18.24
N ARG A 49 19.39 -28.25 -19.05
CA ARG A 49 19.50 -28.48 -20.49
C ARG A 49 20.27 -27.35 -21.19
N ALA A 50 19.98 -26.10 -20.89
CA ALA A 50 20.68 -24.94 -21.46
C ALA A 50 22.18 -24.95 -21.11
N ASP A 51 22.54 -25.30 -19.87
CA ASP A 51 23.95 -25.43 -19.45
C ASP A 51 24.68 -26.53 -20.25
N ASN A 52 24.03 -27.67 -20.50
CA ASN A 52 24.59 -28.75 -21.30
C ASN A 52 24.71 -28.39 -22.79
N LEU A 53 23.71 -27.73 -23.37
CA LEU A 53 23.76 -27.23 -24.74
C LEU A 53 24.90 -26.21 -24.93
N ASN A 54 25.14 -25.35 -23.94
CA ASN A 54 26.28 -24.42 -23.97
C ASN A 54 27.63 -25.15 -23.93
N LYS A 55 27.77 -26.20 -23.11
CA LYS A 55 28.96 -27.06 -23.13
C LYS A 55 29.15 -27.74 -24.49
N LEU A 56 28.07 -28.24 -25.09
CA LEU A 56 28.08 -28.88 -26.40
C LEU A 56 28.46 -27.89 -27.52
N LYS A 57 27.93 -26.66 -27.49
CA LYS A 57 28.30 -25.58 -28.40
C LYS A 57 29.80 -25.25 -28.35
N ASN A 58 30.35 -25.19 -27.14
CA ASN A 58 31.78 -24.97 -26.91
C ASN A 58 32.60 -26.14 -27.44
N LEU A 59 32.14 -27.39 -27.22
CA LEU A 59 32.78 -28.59 -27.75
C LEU A 59 32.78 -28.60 -29.28
N CYS A 60 31.66 -28.30 -29.95
CA CYS A 60 31.58 -28.17 -31.41
C CYS A 60 32.59 -27.14 -31.94
N SER A 61 32.68 -25.98 -31.28
CA SER A 61 33.61 -24.91 -31.67
C SER A 61 35.08 -25.32 -31.50
N LYS A 62 35.40 -26.05 -30.43
CA LYS A 62 36.73 -26.62 -30.19
C LYS A 62 37.10 -27.64 -31.27
N THR A 63 36.22 -28.60 -31.57
CA THR A 63 36.46 -29.64 -32.58
C THR A 63 36.64 -29.05 -33.98
N ILE A 64 35.84 -28.04 -34.35
CA ILE A 64 36.04 -27.29 -35.60
C ILE A 64 37.44 -26.67 -35.63
N GLY A 65 37.85 -25.99 -34.55
CA GLY A 65 39.18 -25.38 -34.45
C GLY A 65 40.33 -26.38 -34.59
N GLU A 66 40.21 -27.55 -33.99
CA GLU A 66 41.21 -28.63 -34.08
C GLU A 66 41.31 -29.22 -35.50
N LYS A 67 40.17 -29.50 -36.15
CA LYS A 67 40.14 -30.01 -37.53
C LYS A 67 40.68 -29.00 -38.53
N MET A 68 40.36 -27.71 -38.37
CA MET A 68 40.90 -26.64 -39.21
C MET A 68 42.42 -26.48 -39.04
N LYS A 69 42.96 -26.61 -37.82
CA LYS A 69 44.42 -26.62 -37.57
C LYS A 69 45.13 -27.79 -38.27
N LYS A 70 44.47 -28.96 -38.31
CA LYS A 70 44.96 -30.16 -39.01
C LYS A 70 44.80 -30.10 -40.54
N LYS A 71 44.23 -29.02 -41.08
CA LYS A 71 43.90 -28.85 -42.52
C LYS A 71 43.03 -29.97 -43.08
N GLU A 72 42.15 -30.53 -42.25
CA GLU A 72 41.16 -31.52 -42.71
C GLU A 72 40.23 -30.87 -43.77
N PRO A 73 39.83 -31.61 -44.83
CA PRO A 73 38.88 -31.10 -45.81
C PRO A 73 37.57 -30.69 -45.10
N VAL A 74 37.06 -29.50 -45.41
CA VAL A 74 35.84 -28.97 -44.77
C VAL A 74 34.64 -29.90 -44.97
N GLY A 75 34.62 -30.62 -46.10
CA GLY A 75 33.49 -31.43 -46.51
C GLY A 75 32.40 -30.59 -47.17
N ASN A 76 31.74 -31.16 -48.17
CA ASN A 76 30.61 -30.54 -48.88
C ASN A 76 29.28 -31.16 -48.43
N ASP A 77 29.35 -32.19 -47.59
CA ASP A 77 28.20 -32.92 -47.08
C ASP A 77 27.63 -32.14 -45.89
N GLU A 78 26.41 -31.67 -46.04
CA GLU A 78 25.67 -30.94 -45.02
C GLU A 78 24.63 -31.84 -44.31
N SER A 79 24.53 -33.11 -44.68
CA SER A 79 23.60 -34.04 -44.05
C SER A 79 24.06 -34.35 -42.62
N ILE A 80 23.12 -34.24 -41.66
CA ILE A 80 23.36 -34.56 -40.26
C ILE A 80 22.90 -36.01 -40.06
N PRO A 81 23.77 -36.91 -39.57
CA PRO A 81 23.39 -38.27 -39.23
C PRO A 81 22.26 -38.32 -38.19
N GLU A 82 21.36 -39.30 -38.27
CA GLU A 82 20.20 -39.39 -37.36
C GLU A 82 20.60 -39.55 -35.89
N ASP A 83 21.71 -40.23 -35.62
CA ASP A 83 22.33 -40.40 -34.30
C ASP A 83 22.87 -39.09 -33.70
N VAL A 84 23.01 -38.05 -34.52
CA VAL A 84 23.50 -36.71 -34.14
C VAL A 84 22.34 -35.71 -33.97
N LEU A 85 21.12 -36.07 -34.37
CA LEU A 85 19.91 -35.24 -34.18
C LEU A 85 19.50 -35.15 -32.71
N ASN A 86 19.78 -36.18 -31.91
CA ASN A 86 19.56 -36.11 -30.47
C ASN A 86 20.71 -35.34 -29.80
N LEU A 87 20.50 -34.03 -29.62
CA LEU A 87 21.52 -33.16 -29.03
C LEU A 87 21.94 -33.55 -27.61
N ASP A 88 21.08 -34.28 -26.88
CA ASP A 88 21.35 -34.67 -25.50
C ASP A 88 22.35 -35.84 -25.39
N ASP A 89 22.55 -36.62 -26.47
CA ASP A 89 23.43 -37.80 -26.50
C ASP A 89 24.78 -37.54 -27.19
N LEU A 90 25.05 -36.30 -27.61
CA LEU A 90 26.28 -35.96 -28.34
C LEU A 90 27.52 -36.00 -27.46
N THR A 91 28.52 -36.77 -27.89
CA THR A 91 29.82 -36.89 -27.22
C THR A 91 30.95 -36.31 -28.06
N ALA A 92 32.12 -36.13 -27.45
CA ALA A 92 33.32 -35.69 -28.17
C ALA A 92 33.69 -36.67 -29.30
N ASP A 93 33.55 -37.98 -29.06
CA ASP A 93 33.90 -39.01 -30.03
C ASP A 93 32.98 -38.97 -31.25
N THR A 94 31.66 -38.81 -31.05
CA THR A 94 30.70 -38.64 -32.15
C THR A 94 31.04 -37.41 -32.99
N LEU A 95 31.39 -36.28 -32.36
CA LEU A 95 31.77 -35.05 -33.08
C LEU A 95 33.09 -35.16 -33.85
N THR A 96 34.06 -35.96 -33.37
CA THR A 96 35.33 -36.16 -34.08
C THR A 96 35.18 -36.91 -35.40
N ASN A 97 34.17 -37.77 -35.51
CA ASN A 97 33.86 -38.54 -36.71
C ASN A 97 33.16 -37.72 -37.81
N LEU A 98 32.64 -36.54 -37.48
CA LEU A 98 31.96 -35.65 -38.42
C LEU A 98 32.92 -34.73 -39.18
N LYS A 99 32.49 -34.28 -40.37
CA LYS A 99 33.18 -33.25 -41.16
C LYS A 99 32.87 -31.85 -40.62
N VAL A 100 33.72 -30.87 -40.96
CA VAL A 100 33.56 -29.48 -40.48
C VAL A 100 32.22 -28.88 -40.92
N SER A 101 31.75 -29.16 -42.13
CA SER A 101 30.43 -28.74 -42.63
C SER A 101 29.28 -29.25 -41.74
N GLN A 102 29.33 -30.53 -41.35
CA GLN A 102 28.32 -31.18 -40.49
C GLN A 102 28.36 -30.61 -39.08
N ILE A 103 29.54 -30.44 -38.47
CA ILE A 103 29.67 -29.88 -37.12
C ILE A 103 29.16 -28.42 -37.08
N LYS A 104 29.36 -27.65 -38.14
CA LYS A 104 28.78 -26.29 -38.26
C LYS A 104 27.24 -26.34 -38.26
N LYS A 105 26.63 -27.31 -38.95
CA LYS A 105 25.17 -27.51 -38.94
C LYS A 105 24.64 -27.96 -37.59
N VAL A 106 25.31 -28.90 -36.92
CA VAL A 106 25.00 -29.31 -35.54
C VAL A 106 25.04 -28.10 -34.60
N ARG A 107 26.06 -27.25 -34.73
CA ARG A 107 26.16 -26.02 -33.92
C ARG A 107 24.96 -25.09 -34.14
N LEU A 108 24.46 -24.94 -35.36
CA LEU A 108 23.27 -24.14 -35.63
C LEU A 108 22.02 -24.72 -34.93
N LEU A 109 21.84 -26.04 -34.95
CA LEU A 109 20.75 -26.69 -34.21
C LEU A 109 20.89 -26.51 -32.69
N VAL A 110 22.12 -26.54 -32.16
CA VAL A 110 22.39 -26.24 -30.75
C VAL A 110 22.04 -24.79 -30.43
N ASP A 111 22.39 -23.83 -31.29
CA ASP A 111 22.03 -22.42 -31.12
C ASP A 111 20.51 -22.22 -31.11
N GLU A 112 19.77 -22.86 -32.03
CA GLU A 112 18.30 -22.87 -32.06
C GLU A 112 17.69 -23.51 -30.81
N ALA A 113 18.27 -24.63 -30.34
CA ALA A 113 17.81 -25.31 -29.13
C ALA A 113 18.04 -24.46 -27.87
N ILE A 114 19.15 -23.70 -27.79
CA ILE A 114 19.43 -22.75 -26.70
C ILE A 114 18.37 -21.65 -26.70
N LEU A 115 18.09 -21.02 -27.85
CA LEU A 115 17.06 -19.98 -27.97
C LEU A 115 15.67 -20.48 -27.54
N LYS A 116 15.32 -21.72 -27.91
CA LYS A 116 14.08 -22.36 -27.48
C LYS A 116 14.06 -22.58 -25.96
N CYS A 117 15.17 -23.04 -25.37
CA CYS A 117 15.28 -23.23 -23.92
C CYS A 117 15.18 -21.90 -23.17
N ASP A 118 15.80 -20.83 -23.66
CA ASP A 118 15.73 -19.49 -23.06
C ASP A 118 14.33 -18.91 -23.11
N THR A 119 13.62 -19.10 -24.24
CA THR A 119 12.22 -18.66 -24.38
C THR A 119 11.31 -19.38 -23.40
N GLU A 120 11.43 -20.71 -23.28
CA GLU A 120 10.64 -21.47 -22.30
C GLU A 120 11.03 -21.10 -20.86
N ARG A 121 12.31 -20.82 -20.60
CA ARG A 121 12.77 -20.39 -19.28
C ARG A 121 12.11 -19.07 -18.85
N ILE A 122 12.05 -18.08 -19.74
CA ILE A 122 11.40 -16.78 -19.45
C ILE A 122 9.90 -16.98 -19.17
N LYS A 123 9.23 -17.82 -19.96
CA LYS A 123 7.82 -18.16 -19.77
C LYS A 123 7.57 -18.85 -18.42
N LEU A 124 8.38 -19.86 -18.07
CA LEU A 124 8.30 -20.57 -16.79
C LEU A 124 8.66 -19.68 -15.60
N GLU A 125 9.57 -18.69 -15.78
CA GLU A 125 9.84 -17.68 -14.75
C GLU A 125 8.63 -16.81 -14.48
N ALA A 126 7.93 -16.37 -15.53
CA ALA A 126 6.70 -15.60 -15.40
C ALA A 126 5.59 -16.43 -14.74
N GLU A 127 5.34 -17.66 -15.20
CA GLU A 127 4.34 -18.58 -14.62
C GLU A 127 4.62 -18.84 -13.13
N ARG A 128 5.87 -19.18 -12.79
CA ARG A 128 6.30 -19.36 -11.40
C ARG A 128 6.09 -18.10 -10.56
N PHE A 129 6.37 -16.92 -11.12
CA PHE A 129 6.24 -15.65 -10.41
C PHE A 129 4.77 -15.26 -10.17
N GLU A 130 3.88 -15.53 -11.13
CA GLU A 130 2.44 -15.29 -10.99
C GLU A 130 1.86 -16.12 -9.83
N SER A 131 2.18 -17.42 -9.75
CA SER A 131 1.78 -18.23 -8.59
C SER A 131 2.42 -17.75 -7.29
N LEU A 132 3.73 -17.45 -7.30
CA LEU A 132 4.45 -17.03 -6.10
C LEU A 132 3.95 -15.70 -5.52
N ARG A 133 3.47 -14.78 -6.36
CA ARG A 133 2.98 -13.46 -5.92
C ARG A 133 1.72 -13.55 -5.06
N GLU A 134 0.88 -14.56 -5.30
CA GLU A 134 -0.40 -14.74 -4.58
C GLU A 134 -0.27 -15.64 -3.34
N ILE A 135 0.89 -16.27 -3.13
CA ILE A 135 1.16 -17.08 -1.94
C ILE A 135 1.63 -16.17 -0.80
N GLY A 136 0.73 -15.88 0.14
CA GLY A 136 1.03 -15.13 1.35
C GLY A 136 2.10 -15.75 2.27
N ASN A 137 2.62 -14.91 3.14
CA ASN A 137 3.67 -15.20 4.11
C ASN A 137 3.27 -16.32 5.10
N LEU A 138 4.26 -16.93 5.75
CA LEU A 138 4.01 -17.92 6.80
C LEU A 138 3.35 -17.26 8.01
N LEU A 139 2.31 -17.91 8.54
CA LEU A 139 1.56 -17.42 9.68
C LEU A 139 2.34 -17.61 10.99
N HIS A 140 2.28 -16.62 11.87
CA HIS A 140 2.71 -16.80 13.26
C HIS A 140 1.79 -17.81 13.97
N PRO A 141 2.30 -18.69 14.85
CA PRO A 141 1.48 -19.72 15.51
C PRO A 141 0.30 -19.19 16.34
N SER A 142 0.34 -17.92 16.75
CA SER A 142 -0.72 -17.28 17.55
C SER A 142 -1.84 -16.64 16.72
N VAL A 143 -1.82 -16.74 15.39
CA VAL A 143 -2.88 -16.16 14.55
C VAL A 143 -4.14 -17.03 14.66
N PRO A 144 -5.32 -16.45 14.94
CA PRO A 144 -6.57 -17.22 14.95
C PRO A 144 -6.92 -17.66 13.52
N ILE A 145 -7.22 -18.94 13.35
CA ILE A 145 -7.52 -19.52 12.04
C ILE A 145 -9.02 -19.43 11.77
N SER A 146 -9.43 -18.41 11.02
CA SER A 146 -10.82 -18.19 10.57
C SER A 146 -10.87 -17.24 9.37
N ASP A 147 -12.03 -17.20 8.71
CA ASP A 147 -12.38 -16.28 7.62
C ASP A 147 -13.49 -15.28 8.03
N ASP A 148 -13.92 -15.32 9.31
CA ASP A 148 -14.94 -14.43 9.86
C ASP A 148 -14.33 -13.46 10.89
N GLU A 149 -14.14 -12.20 10.49
CA GLU A 149 -13.60 -11.15 11.35
C GLU A 149 -14.56 -10.77 12.49
N ASP A 150 -15.87 -10.79 12.27
CA ASP A 150 -16.84 -10.34 13.27
C ASP A 150 -17.00 -11.38 14.39
N ALA A 151 -16.86 -12.67 14.07
CA ALA A 151 -17.01 -13.77 15.01
C ALA A 151 -15.71 -14.16 15.73
N ASP A 152 -14.58 -14.25 14.99
CA ASP A 152 -13.41 -15.00 15.46
C ASP A 152 -12.14 -14.16 15.68
N ASN A 153 -12.20 -12.85 15.40
CA ASN A 153 -11.15 -11.92 15.80
C ASN A 153 -10.97 -11.95 17.33
N LYS A 154 -9.76 -12.28 17.78
CA LYS A 154 -9.51 -12.49 19.21
C LYS A 154 -9.12 -11.19 19.89
N VAL A 155 -9.91 -10.76 20.87
CA VAL A 155 -9.57 -9.62 21.73
C VAL A 155 -8.46 -10.02 22.71
N GLU A 156 -7.29 -9.37 22.63
CA GLU A 156 -6.13 -9.65 23.49
C GLU A 156 -6.07 -8.71 24.70
N ARG A 157 -6.45 -7.44 24.54
CA ARG A 157 -6.36 -6.39 25.56
C ARG A 157 -7.54 -5.43 25.45
N ILE A 158 -7.98 -4.85 26.57
CA ILE A 158 -9.00 -3.79 26.62
C ILE A 158 -8.47 -2.69 27.55
N TRP A 159 -8.65 -1.42 27.16
CA TRP A 159 -8.28 -0.27 27.96
C TRP A 159 -9.39 0.79 27.97
N GLY A 160 -9.65 1.38 29.15
CA GLY A 160 -10.67 2.40 29.35
C GLY A 160 -12.10 1.84 29.46
N ASP A 161 -13.08 2.74 29.47
CA ASP A 161 -14.50 2.39 29.48
C ASP A 161 -15.05 2.35 28.05
N CYS A 162 -15.25 1.13 27.55
CA CYS A 162 -15.77 0.85 26.22
C CYS A 162 -17.29 0.59 26.20
N THR A 163 -18.02 1.02 27.23
CA THR A 163 -19.47 0.83 27.34
C THR A 163 -20.25 2.13 27.38
N VAL A 164 -19.60 3.22 27.82
CA VAL A 164 -20.21 4.56 27.87
C VAL A 164 -20.73 4.99 26.50
N ARG A 165 -21.96 5.50 26.49
CA ARG A 165 -22.59 6.11 25.32
C ARG A 165 -22.64 7.62 25.47
N LYS A 166 -22.51 8.33 24.35
CA LYS A 166 -22.62 9.79 24.29
C LYS A 166 -23.61 10.22 23.21
N LYS A 167 -24.00 11.49 23.24
CA LYS A 167 -25.18 11.99 22.51
C LYS A 167 -24.97 12.01 21.00
N TYR A 168 -23.88 12.62 20.53
CA TYR A 168 -23.67 12.89 19.11
C TYR A 168 -22.57 12.00 18.54
N SER A 169 -22.76 11.58 17.28
CA SER A 169 -21.73 10.89 16.49
C SER A 169 -20.72 11.89 15.93
N HIS A 170 -19.54 11.42 15.53
CA HIS A 170 -18.54 12.28 14.88
C HIS A 170 -19.07 12.98 13.62
N VAL A 171 -20.04 12.38 12.91
CA VAL A 171 -20.66 12.98 11.72
C VAL A 171 -21.39 14.28 12.03
N ASP A 172 -22.07 14.35 13.18
CA ASP A 172 -22.74 15.57 13.62
C ASP A 172 -21.73 16.56 14.21
N LEU A 173 -20.79 16.06 15.00
CA LEU A 173 -19.83 16.88 15.74
C LEU A 173 -18.90 17.68 14.81
N VAL A 174 -18.43 17.09 13.69
CA VAL A 174 -17.61 17.81 12.70
C VAL A 174 -18.35 19.01 12.09
N VAL A 175 -19.69 18.94 12.01
CA VAL A 175 -20.54 20.04 11.53
C VAL A 175 -20.81 21.05 12.64
N MET A 176 -21.08 20.59 13.87
CA MET A 176 -21.39 21.45 15.01
C MET A 176 -20.24 22.40 15.39
N VAL A 177 -18.98 21.97 15.18
CA VAL A 177 -17.79 22.81 15.38
C VAL A 177 -17.40 23.62 14.13
N ASP A 178 -18.21 23.54 13.06
CA ASP A 178 -17.93 24.14 11.74
C ASP A 178 -16.56 23.78 11.15
N GLY A 179 -16.11 22.56 11.40
CA GLY A 179 -14.79 22.10 10.99
C GLY A 179 -14.76 21.39 9.63
N PHE A 180 -15.92 21.12 9.04
CA PHE A 180 -16.06 20.24 7.88
C PHE A 180 -17.01 20.80 6.81
N GLU A 181 -16.62 20.64 5.55
CA GLU A 181 -17.49 20.86 4.39
C GLU A 181 -17.35 19.73 3.38
N GLY A 182 -18.32 18.81 3.44
CA GLY A 182 -18.41 17.69 2.50
C GLY A 182 -19.16 18.00 1.22
N GLU A 183 -20.16 18.91 1.22
CA GLU A 183 -20.97 19.13 0.01
C GLU A 183 -20.15 19.82 -1.07
N LYS A 184 -19.46 20.92 -0.73
CA LYS A 184 -18.55 21.57 -1.69
C LYS A 184 -17.31 20.73 -1.98
N GLY A 185 -16.83 19.98 -0.99
CA GLY A 185 -15.73 19.04 -1.19
C GLY A 185 -16.08 17.99 -2.24
N ALA A 186 -17.30 17.46 -2.20
CA ALA A 186 -17.78 16.48 -3.16
C ALA A 186 -17.92 17.04 -4.58
N VAL A 187 -18.30 18.32 -4.71
CA VAL A 187 -18.36 19.03 -6.00
C VAL A 187 -16.95 19.21 -6.60
N VAL A 188 -15.93 19.42 -5.76
CA VAL A 188 -14.55 19.70 -6.21
C VAL A 188 -13.78 18.43 -6.55
N ALA A 189 -13.82 17.42 -5.67
CA ALA A 189 -12.94 16.25 -5.75
C ALA A 189 -13.68 14.92 -6.00
N GLY A 190 -15.01 14.96 -6.19
CA GLY A 190 -15.85 13.76 -6.27
C GLY A 190 -16.27 13.24 -4.89
N SER A 191 -16.96 12.10 -4.85
CA SER A 191 -17.48 11.52 -3.60
C SER A 191 -16.42 11.48 -2.49
N ARG A 192 -16.81 11.75 -1.24
CA ARG A 192 -15.91 11.79 -0.06
C ARG A 192 -14.81 12.87 -0.10
N GLY A 193 -14.82 13.77 -1.09
CA GLY A 193 -14.04 15.00 -1.05
C GLY A 193 -14.52 15.91 0.07
N TYR A 194 -13.58 16.56 0.78
CA TYR A 194 -13.89 17.43 1.91
C TYR A 194 -12.93 18.60 2.00
N PHE A 195 -13.37 19.66 2.68
CA PHE A 195 -12.49 20.69 3.22
C PHE A 195 -12.53 20.62 4.75
N LEU A 196 -11.36 20.59 5.38
CA LEU A 196 -11.25 21.05 6.77
C LEU A 196 -11.26 22.58 6.72
N LYS A 197 -12.24 23.18 7.39
CA LYS A 197 -12.60 24.57 7.16
C LYS A 197 -12.12 25.52 8.23
N GLU A 198 -11.63 26.67 7.75
CA GLU A 198 -12.15 28.02 8.07
C GLU A 198 -12.91 28.50 6.81
N LEU A 199 -14.19 28.88 6.88
CA LEU A 199 -14.85 29.55 5.75
C LEU A 199 -15.20 30.99 6.12
N ARG A 200 -14.38 31.95 5.67
CA ARG A 200 -14.81 33.35 5.58
C ARG A 200 -15.89 33.45 4.51
N VAL A 201 -17.10 33.79 4.90
CA VAL A 201 -18.11 34.28 3.96
C VAL A 201 -17.69 35.69 3.57
N ILE A 202 -17.11 35.86 2.39
CA ILE A 202 -16.90 37.19 1.81
C ILE A 202 -18.29 37.79 1.55
N GLY A 203 -18.66 38.79 2.35
CA GLY A 203 -19.92 39.50 2.20
C GLY A 203 -19.96 40.25 0.87
N GLN A 204 -21.16 40.47 0.32
CA GLN A 204 -21.37 41.18 -0.94
C GLN A 204 -20.78 42.61 -0.96
N SER A 205 -20.47 43.20 0.20
CA SER A 205 -19.82 44.51 0.36
C SER A 205 -18.31 44.51 0.06
N ASP A 206 -17.64 43.34 0.08
CA ASP A 206 -16.19 43.27 -0.13
C ASP A 206 -15.83 43.10 -1.62
N LYS A 207 -16.83 43.05 -2.50
CA LYS A 207 -16.64 42.87 -3.95
C LYS A 207 -16.16 44.15 -4.66
N GLU A 208 -16.20 45.31 -4.02
CA GLU A 208 -15.84 46.57 -4.67
C GLU A 208 -14.33 46.83 -4.75
N HIS A 209 -13.47 46.01 -4.15
CA HIS A 209 -12.02 46.26 -4.16
C HIS A 209 -11.18 45.20 -4.87
N MET A 210 -11.80 44.26 -5.56
CA MET A 210 -11.09 43.28 -6.39
C MET A 210 -11.33 43.58 -7.88
N CYS A 211 -10.85 44.73 -8.33
CA CYS A 211 -10.74 45.01 -9.76
C CYS A 211 -9.46 44.32 -10.27
N CYS A 212 -9.65 43.29 -11.08
CA CYS A 212 -8.62 42.51 -11.74
C CYS A 212 -7.70 43.38 -12.60
N ALA A 213 -6.40 43.31 -12.37
CA ALA A 213 -5.41 43.65 -13.39
C ALA A 213 -5.36 42.51 -14.41
N GLN A 214 -6.20 42.57 -15.45
CA GLN A 214 -6.00 41.79 -16.66
C GLN A 214 -4.95 42.51 -17.52
N GLY A 215 -3.71 42.02 -17.48
CA GLY A 215 -2.69 42.38 -18.47
C GLY A 215 -2.95 41.61 -19.77
N VAL A 216 -3.53 42.29 -20.76
CA VAL A 216 -3.49 41.85 -22.15
C VAL A 216 -2.12 42.21 -22.69
N VAL A 217 -1.31 41.22 -23.06
CA VAL A 217 -0.03 41.46 -23.74
C VAL A 217 -0.32 41.73 -25.21
N GLY A 218 -0.33 43.01 -25.59
CA GLY A 218 -0.28 43.44 -26.98
C GLY A 218 1.13 43.29 -27.54
N MET A 219 1.24 42.74 -28.75
CA MET A 219 2.44 42.80 -29.56
C MET A 219 2.74 44.27 -29.89
N ASP A 220 3.76 44.84 -29.25
CA ASP A 220 4.70 45.76 -29.89
C ASP A 220 5.87 46.07 -28.95
N GLY A 221 7.08 45.91 -29.48
CA GLY A 221 8.31 46.01 -28.72
C GLY A 221 8.69 47.45 -28.40
N GLN A 222 8.49 47.90 -27.17
CA GLN A 222 9.32 48.93 -26.52
C GLN A 222 9.43 48.65 -25.01
N ARG A 223 10.66 48.63 -24.49
CA ARG A 223 10.95 48.54 -23.05
C ARG A 223 10.57 49.86 -22.37
N GLN A 224 9.56 49.84 -21.51
CA GLN A 224 9.38 50.85 -20.46
C GLN A 224 9.62 50.21 -19.10
N GLN A 225 10.55 50.81 -18.36
CA GLN A 225 10.93 50.42 -17.01
C GLN A 225 9.96 51.11 -16.04
N THR A 226 8.93 50.41 -15.59
CA THR A 226 8.02 50.88 -14.53
C THR A 226 8.49 50.34 -13.18
N GLN A 227 8.90 51.25 -12.30
CA GLN A 227 9.12 50.98 -10.88
C GLN A 227 7.84 50.43 -10.25
N ILE A 228 7.92 49.22 -9.70
CA ILE A 228 6.85 48.65 -8.87
C ILE A 228 6.94 49.31 -7.48
N SER A 229 6.01 50.23 -7.20
CA SER A 229 5.72 50.70 -5.85
C SER A 229 4.96 49.61 -5.10
N TRP A 230 5.54 49.10 -4.01
CA TRP A 230 4.83 48.25 -3.06
C TRP A 230 3.99 49.15 -2.15
N ASP A 231 2.75 49.45 -2.56
CA ASP A 231 1.77 49.94 -1.59
C ASP A 231 1.51 48.82 -0.58
N ARG A 232 1.97 49.03 0.65
CA ARG A 232 1.64 48.19 1.80
C ARG A 232 0.14 48.28 2.04
N GLY A 233 -0.61 47.39 1.39
CA GLY A 233 -1.95 47.04 1.83
C GLY A 233 -1.88 46.70 3.32
N LYS A 234 -2.54 47.49 4.15
CA LYS A 234 -2.65 47.22 5.59
C LYS A 234 -3.20 45.80 5.75
N MET A 235 -2.39 44.89 6.28
CA MET A 235 -2.93 43.65 6.84
C MET A 235 -4.03 44.04 7.85
N PRO A 236 -5.19 43.37 7.86
CA PRO A 236 -6.26 43.70 8.80
C PRO A 236 -5.69 43.58 10.22
N SER A 237 -5.61 44.70 10.94
CA SER A 237 -5.01 44.80 12.27
C SER A 237 -5.91 44.23 13.38
N GLY A 238 -6.90 43.40 13.04
CA GLY A 238 -7.79 42.74 14.00
C GLY A 238 -7.30 41.34 14.30
N LYS A 239 -7.14 40.98 15.58
CA LYS A 239 -7.01 39.58 15.99
C LYS A 239 -8.21 38.80 15.43
N PRO A 240 -8.03 37.65 14.76
CA PRO A 240 -9.16 36.81 14.34
C PRO A 240 -10.06 36.54 15.54
N SER A 241 -11.38 36.66 15.39
CA SER A 241 -12.28 36.31 16.49
C SER A 241 -12.25 34.80 16.69
N LYS A 242 -12.51 34.29 17.92
CA LYS A 242 -12.51 32.84 18.20
C LYS A 242 -13.47 32.02 17.31
N LYS A 243 -14.41 32.68 16.62
CA LYS A 243 -15.37 32.06 15.70
C LYS A 243 -14.84 31.87 14.27
N ASP A 244 -13.68 32.46 13.96
CA ASP A 244 -13.14 32.53 12.59
C ASP A 244 -11.93 31.62 12.38
N MET A 245 -11.77 30.56 13.16
CA MET A 245 -10.55 29.74 13.14
C MET A 245 -10.88 28.32 12.73
N GLY A 246 -10.13 27.75 11.77
CA GLY A 246 -10.38 26.39 11.28
C GLY A 246 -9.99 25.33 12.31
N VAL A 247 -10.88 25.08 13.27
CA VAL A 247 -10.57 24.36 14.53
C VAL A 247 -10.03 22.95 14.31
N LEU A 248 -10.55 22.22 13.31
CA LEU A 248 -10.11 20.86 13.02
C LEU A 248 -8.77 20.80 12.28
N VAL A 249 -8.40 21.86 11.56
CA VAL A 249 -7.05 21.98 10.98
C VAL A 249 -6.02 22.07 12.10
N PHE A 250 -6.27 22.89 13.13
CA PHE A 250 -5.37 22.98 14.27
C PHE A 250 -5.32 21.70 15.09
N LEU A 251 -6.46 21.02 15.25
CA LEU A 251 -6.47 19.71 15.92
C LEU A 251 -5.68 18.65 15.15
N GLU A 252 -5.78 18.63 13.83
CA GLU A 252 -4.96 17.78 12.97
C GLU A 252 -3.47 18.08 13.12
N GLN A 253 -3.08 19.35 13.04
CA GLN A 253 -1.68 19.76 13.22
C GLN A 253 -1.17 19.42 14.63
N ALA A 254 -2.01 19.56 15.66
CA ALA A 254 -1.67 19.16 17.02
C ALA A 254 -1.41 17.65 17.12
N LEU A 255 -2.23 16.81 16.48
CA LEU A 255 -2.04 15.36 16.41
C LEU A 255 -0.74 14.99 15.69
N ILE A 256 -0.46 15.62 14.54
CA ILE A 256 0.77 15.39 13.78
C ILE A 256 1.99 15.69 14.65
N GLN A 257 2.03 16.87 15.27
CA GLN A 257 3.15 17.30 16.11
C GLN A 257 3.33 16.40 17.34
N PHE A 258 2.22 16.01 17.98
CA PHE A 258 2.27 15.14 19.15
C PHE A 258 2.77 13.73 18.79
N ALA A 259 2.26 13.14 17.70
CA ALA A 259 2.68 11.81 17.24
C ALA A 259 4.17 11.79 16.86
N LEU A 260 4.64 12.77 16.09
CA LEU A 260 6.05 12.87 15.70
C LEU A 260 6.98 13.03 16.89
N ARG A 261 6.65 13.91 17.86
CA ARG A 261 7.46 14.06 19.07
C ARG A 261 7.48 12.79 19.91
N THR A 262 6.35 12.10 20.02
CA THR A 262 6.25 10.83 20.77
C THR A 262 7.17 9.77 20.17
N LEU A 263 7.16 9.59 18.85
CA LEU A 263 8.03 8.64 18.16
C LEU A 263 9.51 9.07 18.21
N ALA A 264 9.81 10.36 18.03
CA ALA A 264 11.18 10.87 18.09
C ALA A 264 11.85 10.59 19.45
N ILE A 265 11.12 10.76 20.55
CA ILE A 265 11.64 10.44 21.91
C ILE A 265 11.90 8.93 22.07
N ARG A 266 11.21 8.07 21.31
CA ARG A 266 11.43 6.62 21.26
C ARG A 266 12.50 6.19 20.24
N GLY A 267 13.26 7.13 19.70
CA GLY A 267 14.37 6.85 18.78
C GLY A 267 13.93 6.58 17.34
N TYR A 268 12.69 6.91 16.97
CA TYR A 268 12.28 6.90 15.56
C TYR A 268 12.81 8.15 14.86
N THR A 269 13.29 7.99 13.63
CA THR A 269 13.71 9.10 12.78
C THR A 269 12.51 9.60 11.98
N PRO A 270 12.05 10.86 12.15
CA PRO A 270 10.99 11.43 11.34
C PRO A 270 11.38 11.46 9.86
N ILE A 271 10.50 11.01 8.98
CA ILE A 271 10.73 11.01 7.54
C ILE A 271 9.49 11.46 6.78
N TYR A 272 9.67 12.41 5.86
CA TYR A 272 8.65 12.85 4.92
C TYR A 272 8.88 12.16 3.57
N THR A 273 7.84 11.55 3.00
CA THR A 273 7.98 10.68 1.82
C THR A 273 7.44 11.34 0.55
N PRO A 274 7.93 10.96 -0.65
CA PRO A 274 7.24 11.25 -1.89
C PRO A 274 5.83 10.65 -1.88
N PHE A 275 4.83 11.37 -2.42
CA PHE A 275 3.44 10.91 -2.43
C PHE A 275 3.07 10.08 -3.65
N PHE A 276 4.00 9.90 -4.59
CA PHE A 276 3.85 9.02 -5.74
C PHE A 276 5.09 8.17 -5.94
N MET A 277 4.90 6.94 -6.43
CA MET A 277 5.97 6.01 -6.74
C MET A 277 5.86 5.56 -8.20
N ARG A 278 7.01 5.25 -8.82
CA ARG A 278 7.04 4.65 -10.16
C ARG A 278 6.37 3.27 -10.13
N LYS A 279 5.68 2.90 -11.21
CA LYS A 279 5.01 1.59 -11.36
C LYS A 279 5.90 0.41 -10.97
N GLU A 280 7.12 0.37 -11.50
CA GLU A 280 8.07 -0.72 -11.26
C GLU A 280 8.41 -0.90 -9.77
N VAL A 281 8.46 0.18 -8.99
CA VAL A 281 8.80 0.15 -7.55
C VAL A 281 7.55 -0.16 -6.73
N MET A 282 6.40 0.42 -7.11
CA MET A 282 5.13 0.14 -6.45
C MET A 282 4.77 -1.35 -6.52
N GLN A 283 5.04 -2.01 -7.66
CA GLN A 283 4.83 -3.46 -7.83
C GLN A 283 5.67 -4.33 -6.88
N GLU A 284 6.70 -3.79 -6.24
CA GLU A 284 7.51 -4.53 -5.28
C GLU A 284 6.92 -4.51 -3.88
N VAL A 285 6.13 -3.48 -3.55
CA VAL A 285 5.58 -3.18 -2.21
C VAL A 285 4.05 -3.26 -2.13
N ALA A 286 3.34 -3.33 -3.26
CA ALA A 286 1.89 -3.48 -3.33
C ALA A 286 1.49 -4.84 -3.95
N GLN A 287 0.33 -5.35 -3.54
CA GLN A 287 -0.32 -6.53 -4.12
C GLN A 287 -1.13 -6.13 -5.36
N LEU A 288 -1.45 -7.09 -6.24
CA LEU A 288 -2.23 -6.78 -7.45
C LEU A 288 -3.59 -6.18 -7.14
N SER A 289 -4.33 -6.76 -6.20
CA SER A 289 -5.65 -6.27 -5.81
C SER A 289 -5.61 -4.80 -5.40
N GLN A 290 -4.51 -4.35 -4.77
CA GLN A 290 -4.33 -2.95 -4.39
C GLN A 290 -4.21 -2.01 -5.60
N PHE A 291 -3.69 -2.47 -6.75
CA PHE A 291 -3.67 -1.65 -7.97
C PHE A 291 -5.06 -1.37 -8.52
N ASP A 292 -5.99 -2.31 -8.35
CA ASP A 292 -7.35 -2.21 -8.86
C ASP A 292 -8.31 -1.55 -7.86
N GLU A 293 -8.07 -1.73 -6.56
CA GLU A 293 -9.03 -1.36 -5.51
C GLU A 293 -8.61 -0.15 -4.65
N GLU A 294 -7.30 0.11 -4.53
CA GLU A 294 -6.75 1.05 -3.55
C GLU A 294 -5.95 2.21 -4.18
N LEU A 295 -5.14 1.94 -5.21
CA LEU A 295 -4.14 2.88 -5.71
C LEU A 295 -4.64 3.78 -6.84
N TYR A 296 -4.52 5.10 -6.66
CA TYR A 296 -4.71 6.06 -7.75
C TYR A 296 -3.52 6.06 -8.71
N LYS A 297 -3.80 5.94 -10.02
CA LYS A 297 -2.81 6.10 -11.08
C LYS A 297 -2.63 7.58 -11.46
N VAL A 298 -1.37 8.01 -11.56
CA VAL A 298 -0.93 9.34 -12.01
C VAL A 298 -0.23 9.17 -13.35
N ILE A 299 -0.66 9.96 -14.35
CA ILE A 299 -0.04 10.00 -15.67
C ILE A 299 0.70 11.32 -15.81
N GLY A 300 2.02 11.25 -15.98
CA GLY A 300 2.88 12.41 -16.26
C GLY A 300 3.58 12.27 -17.61
N LYS A 301 4.19 13.35 -18.12
CA LYS A 301 5.16 13.22 -19.21
C LYS A 301 6.39 12.45 -18.71
N GLY A 302 6.93 11.56 -19.53
CA GLY A 302 8.13 10.78 -19.20
C GLY A 302 9.43 11.58 -19.23
N SER A 303 9.36 12.81 -19.75
CA SER A 303 10.49 13.73 -19.88
C SER A 303 10.00 15.17 -19.77
N GLU A 304 10.87 16.04 -19.26
CA GLU A 304 10.64 17.49 -19.19
C GLU A 304 10.84 18.17 -20.56
N LYS A 305 11.27 17.42 -21.58
CA LYS A 305 11.45 17.94 -22.95
C LYS A 305 10.10 18.09 -23.65
N SER A 306 9.91 19.22 -24.32
CA SER A 306 8.70 19.53 -25.10
C SER A 306 8.40 18.51 -26.19
N ASP A 307 9.47 17.95 -26.77
CA ASP A 307 9.39 17.11 -27.99
C ASP A 307 9.18 15.63 -27.66
N ASP A 308 9.23 15.28 -26.37
CA ASP A 308 8.99 13.92 -25.91
C ASP A 308 7.50 13.70 -25.66
N ASN A 309 6.93 12.76 -26.41
CA ASN A 309 5.53 12.37 -26.32
C ASN A 309 5.32 11.09 -25.50
N SER A 310 6.35 10.60 -24.81
CA SER A 310 6.23 9.49 -23.88
C SER A 310 5.50 9.90 -22.60
N TYR A 311 4.71 8.98 -22.07
CA TYR A 311 4.02 9.12 -20.80
C TYR A 311 4.61 8.13 -19.79
N GLU A 312 4.68 8.56 -18.54
CA GLU A 312 5.10 7.71 -17.43
C GLU A 312 3.95 7.50 -16.46
N GLU A 313 3.71 6.25 -16.10
CA GLU A 313 2.74 5.86 -15.08
C GLU A 313 3.40 5.84 -13.70
N LYS A 314 2.81 6.61 -12.78
CA LYS A 314 3.13 6.58 -11.35
C LYS A 314 1.86 6.26 -10.56
N TYR A 315 2.00 5.93 -9.30
CA TYR A 315 0.86 5.65 -8.42
C TYR A 315 0.98 6.47 -7.14
N LEU A 316 -0.12 7.10 -6.71
CA LEU A 316 -0.17 7.75 -5.40
C LEU A 316 -0.07 6.69 -4.31
N ILE A 317 0.61 7.03 -3.22
CA ILE A 317 0.80 6.11 -2.10
C ILE A 317 -0.50 5.97 -1.29
N ALA A 318 -0.81 4.74 -0.87
CA ALA A 318 -1.91 4.46 0.08
C ALA A 318 -1.45 4.54 1.54
N THR A 319 -0.14 4.60 1.75
CA THR A 319 0.52 4.53 3.05
C THR A 319 2.00 4.95 2.91
N SER A 320 2.60 5.55 3.94
CA SER A 320 4.04 5.90 3.94
C SER A 320 4.94 4.65 4.03
N GLU A 321 4.38 3.52 4.47
CA GLU A 321 4.99 2.19 4.40
C GLU A 321 5.57 1.88 3.01
N GLN A 322 4.85 2.18 1.93
CA GLN A 322 5.26 1.85 0.55
C GLN A 322 6.59 2.52 0.17
N PRO A 323 6.74 3.86 0.24
CA PRO A 323 8.00 4.51 -0.06
C PRO A 323 9.09 4.24 1.00
N ILE A 324 8.74 4.05 2.28
CA ILE A 324 9.74 3.73 3.32
C ILE A 324 10.30 2.32 3.13
N ALA A 325 9.47 1.34 2.77
CA ALA A 325 9.91 -0.01 2.43
C ALA A 325 10.87 0.02 1.22
N ALA A 326 10.56 0.82 0.20
CA ALA A 326 11.40 0.97 -0.98
C ALA A 326 12.66 1.82 -0.75
N LEU A 327 12.78 2.52 0.39
CA LEU A 327 13.89 3.42 0.69
C LEU A 327 15.24 2.70 0.67
N HIS A 328 15.31 1.52 1.29
CA HIS A 328 16.52 0.71 1.41
C HIS A 328 16.59 -0.41 0.36
N ARG A 329 15.84 -0.27 -0.76
CA ARG A 329 15.84 -1.24 -1.86
C ARG A 329 17.28 -1.46 -2.35
N ASP A 330 17.63 -2.72 -2.56
CA ASP A 330 18.96 -3.15 -3.01
C ASP A 330 20.13 -2.95 -2.04
N GLU A 331 19.87 -2.57 -0.79
CA GLU A 331 20.92 -2.34 0.19
C GLU A 331 21.32 -3.58 1.00
N TRP A 332 22.45 -3.48 1.67
CA TRP A 332 22.94 -4.40 2.69
C TRP A 332 22.98 -3.65 4.02
N LEU A 333 22.02 -3.91 4.91
CA LEU A 333 21.92 -3.24 6.19
C LEU A 333 22.84 -3.90 7.21
N ARG A 334 23.63 -3.10 7.93
CA ARG A 334 24.59 -3.61 8.90
C ARG A 334 23.88 -4.03 10.19
N PRO A 335 24.28 -5.15 10.81
CA PRO A 335 23.70 -5.62 12.08
C PRO A 335 23.68 -4.55 13.18
N GLU A 336 24.75 -3.75 13.28
CA GLU A 336 24.91 -2.70 14.28
C GLU A 336 23.99 -1.48 14.10
N ASP A 337 23.43 -1.29 12.90
CA ASP A 337 22.46 -0.21 12.63
C ASP A 337 21.02 -0.65 12.96
N LEU A 338 20.78 -1.95 13.13
CA LEU A 338 19.44 -2.49 13.39
C LEU A 338 19.12 -2.51 14.90
N PRO A 339 17.90 -2.16 15.32
CA PRO A 339 16.76 -1.81 14.47
C PRO A 339 16.79 -0.35 13.95
N ILE A 340 16.52 -0.16 12.66
CA ILE A 340 16.31 1.18 12.07
C ILE A 340 14.82 1.50 12.16
N LYS A 341 14.48 2.60 12.85
CA LYS A 341 13.10 3.00 13.14
C LYS A 341 12.75 4.33 12.45
N TYR A 342 11.69 4.35 11.63
CA TYR A 342 11.21 5.53 10.93
C TYR A 342 9.80 5.94 11.38
N ALA A 343 9.62 7.24 11.61
CA ALA A 343 8.31 7.87 11.82
C ALA A 343 7.88 8.54 10.50
N GLY A 344 7.17 7.78 9.66
CA GLY A 344 6.69 8.23 8.36
C GLY A 344 5.56 9.24 8.49
N LEU A 345 5.71 10.41 7.86
CA LEU A 345 4.67 11.41 7.71
C LEU A 345 4.30 11.54 6.22
N SER A 346 3.05 11.25 5.88
CA SER A 346 2.55 11.48 4.52
C SER A 346 1.05 11.71 4.46
N THR A 347 0.61 12.33 3.37
CA THR A 347 -0.78 12.22 2.91
C THR A 347 -0.94 10.88 2.18
N CYS A 348 -2.00 10.15 2.52
CA CYS A 348 -2.35 8.84 1.98
C CYS A 348 -3.56 8.97 1.05
N PHE A 349 -3.53 8.23 -0.06
CA PHE A 349 -4.58 8.24 -1.08
C PHE A 349 -5.15 6.84 -1.30
N ARG A 350 -6.45 6.66 -1.06
CA ARG A 350 -7.13 5.36 -1.23
C ARG A 350 -8.40 5.50 -2.07
N GLN A 351 -8.54 4.71 -3.12
CA GLN A 351 -9.74 4.70 -3.97
C GLN A 351 -10.96 4.14 -3.25
N GLU A 352 -10.76 3.30 -2.23
CA GLU A 352 -11.83 2.73 -1.41
C GLU A 352 -12.90 1.96 -2.22
N VAL A 353 -12.48 1.33 -3.32
CA VAL A 353 -13.34 0.47 -4.15
C VAL A 353 -13.83 -0.70 -3.30
N GLY A 354 -15.09 -1.12 -3.47
CA GLY A 354 -15.72 -2.17 -2.66
C GLY A 354 -16.40 -1.69 -1.37
N SER A 355 -16.12 -0.48 -0.88
CA SER A 355 -16.76 0.09 0.32
C SER A 355 -18.05 0.88 0.04
N HIS A 356 -18.76 0.57 -1.05
CA HIS A 356 -19.90 1.37 -1.50
C HIS A 356 -20.99 1.45 -0.43
N GLY A 357 -21.34 2.67 0.00
CA GLY A 357 -22.37 2.90 1.01
C GLY A 357 -21.92 2.78 2.47
N ARG A 358 -20.71 2.26 2.77
CA ARG A 358 -20.14 2.27 4.14
C ARG A 358 -19.49 3.62 4.46
N ASP A 359 -19.77 4.12 5.67
CA ASP A 359 -19.18 5.33 6.29
C ASP A 359 -19.04 6.53 5.33
N THR A 360 -20.06 6.78 4.51
CA THR A 360 -20.01 7.79 3.43
C THR A 360 -20.14 9.23 3.92
N ARG A 361 -20.38 9.43 5.22
CA ARG A 361 -20.59 10.74 5.86
C ARG A 361 -19.45 11.05 6.82
N GLY A 362 -19.11 12.34 6.94
CA GLY A 362 -18.03 12.82 7.80
C GLY A 362 -16.64 12.59 7.18
N ILE A 363 -15.63 12.45 8.03
CA ILE A 363 -14.21 12.34 7.63
C ILE A 363 -13.58 10.98 8.01
N PHE A 364 -14.37 10.01 8.47
CA PHE A 364 -13.85 8.72 8.97
C PHE A 364 -13.28 7.83 7.84
N ARG A 365 -13.98 7.75 6.70
CA ARG A 365 -13.55 7.02 5.50
C ARG A 365 -13.55 7.97 4.30
N VAL A 366 -12.35 8.41 3.91
CA VAL A 366 -12.12 9.43 2.87
C VAL A 366 -10.98 8.98 1.95
N HIS A 367 -10.94 9.55 0.73
CA HIS A 367 -9.91 9.20 -0.24
C HIS A 367 -8.54 9.82 0.06
N GLN A 368 -8.49 10.87 0.87
CA GLN A 368 -7.28 11.60 1.23
C GLN A 368 -7.24 11.83 2.74
N PHE A 369 -6.15 11.45 3.39
CA PHE A 369 -5.95 11.67 4.83
C PHE A 369 -4.47 11.63 5.21
N GLU A 370 -4.10 12.34 6.26
CA GLU A 370 -2.74 12.35 6.81
C GLU A 370 -2.54 11.18 7.75
N LYS A 371 -1.33 10.61 7.72
CA LYS A 371 -0.97 9.49 8.58
C LYS A 371 0.47 9.64 9.09
N ILE A 372 0.63 9.32 10.38
CA ILE A 372 1.92 9.09 11.02
C ILE A 372 2.08 7.59 11.21
N GLU A 373 3.20 7.05 10.77
CA GLU A 373 3.44 5.61 10.68
C GLU A 373 4.77 5.23 11.31
N GLN A 374 4.75 4.15 12.07
CA GLN A 374 5.94 3.46 12.55
C GLN A 374 6.38 2.47 11.47
N PHE A 375 7.64 2.53 11.05
CA PHE A 375 8.23 1.53 10.18
C PHE A 375 9.57 1.09 10.75
N VAL A 376 9.80 -0.22 10.87
CA VAL A 376 11.02 -0.75 11.49
C VAL A 376 11.66 -1.81 10.60
N TYR A 377 12.95 -1.63 10.34
CA TYR A 377 13.83 -2.68 9.84
C TYR A 377 14.51 -3.35 11.04
N SER A 378 14.28 -4.65 11.21
CA SER A 378 14.78 -5.46 12.33
C SER A 378 15.73 -6.55 11.86
N SER A 379 16.60 -7.01 12.76
CA SER A 379 17.33 -8.27 12.57
C SER A 379 16.33 -9.44 12.37
N PRO A 380 16.64 -10.39 11.48
CA PRO A 380 15.85 -11.62 11.31
C PRO A 380 16.12 -12.66 12.41
N HIS A 381 17.12 -12.45 13.27
CA HIS A 381 17.55 -13.44 14.27
C HIS A 381 16.93 -13.21 15.65
N ASP A 382 17.05 -14.21 16.51
CA ASP A 382 16.79 -14.14 17.96
C ASP A 382 15.42 -13.57 18.35
N ASN A 383 14.39 -13.84 17.55
CA ASN A 383 13.02 -13.36 17.77
C ASN A 383 12.88 -11.81 17.78
N LYS A 384 13.91 -11.06 17.33
CA LYS A 384 13.99 -9.61 17.44
C LYS A 384 12.83 -8.87 16.79
N SER A 385 12.37 -9.34 15.63
CA SER A 385 11.20 -8.75 14.97
C SER A 385 9.91 -8.93 15.77
N TRP A 386 9.76 -10.04 16.49
CA TRP A 386 8.55 -10.30 17.28
C TRP A 386 8.57 -9.54 18.61
N GLU A 387 9.75 -9.34 19.20
CA GLU A 387 9.94 -8.38 20.31
C GLU A 387 9.57 -6.95 19.86
N MET A 388 10.06 -6.53 18.68
CA MET A 388 9.75 -5.23 18.09
C MET A 388 8.25 -5.09 17.75
N PHE A 389 7.61 -6.16 17.30
CA PHE A 389 6.18 -6.17 17.01
C PHE A 389 5.34 -5.80 18.25
N GLU A 390 5.66 -6.40 19.40
CA GLU A 390 5.01 -6.06 20.67
C GLU A 390 5.39 -4.64 21.16
N GLU A 391 6.62 -4.17 20.91
CA GLU A 391 7.04 -2.79 21.20
C GLU A 391 6.26 -1.76 20.36
N MET A 392 6.02 -2.03 19.08
CA MET A 392 5.32 -1.14 18.15
C MET A 392 3.84 -1.00 18.50
N ILE A 393 3.14 -2.10 18.81
CA ILE A 393 1.75 -2.04 19.26
C ILE A 393 1.64 -1.38 20.63
N ALA A 394 2.55 -1.66 21.57
CA ALA A 394 2.57 -0.98 22.87
C ALA A 394 2.81 0.54 22.73
N THR A 395 3.65 0.94 21.78
CA THR A 395 3.88 2.36 21.45
C THR A 395 2.60 3.05 20.97
N ALA A 396 1.82 2.38 20.13
CA ALA A 396 0.52 2.89 19.69
C ALA A 396 -0.50 2.90 20.84
N GLU A 397 -0.56 1.85 21.66
CA GLU A 397 -1.39 1.79 22.86
C GLU A 397 -1.13 2.97 23.78
N GLU A 398 0.12 3.18 24.20
CA GLU A 398 0.51 4.28 25.09
C GLU A 398 0.15 5.66 24.52
N PHE A 399 0.23 5.84 23.19
CA PHE A 399 -0.23 7.05 22.53
C PHE A 399 -1.73 7.28 22.73
N TYR A 400 -2.58 6.30 22.43
CA TYR A 400 -4.03 6.43 22.60
C TYR A 400 -4.46 6.49 24.08
N GLN A 401 -3.76 5.81 24.98
CA GLN A 401 -3.93 5.96 26.43
C GLN A 401 -3.64 7.39 26.89
N SER A 402 -2.55 7.99 26.38
CA SER A 402 -2.20 9.38 26.71
C SER A 402 -3.19 10.41 26.17
N LEU A 403 -3.91 10.07 25.10
CA LEU A 403 -5.03 10.83 24.56
C LEU A 403 -6.35 10.52 25.27
N GLY A 404 -6.40 9.58 26.21
CA GLY A 404 -7.61 9.21 26.93
C GLY A 404 -8.68 8.54 26.06
N ILE A 405 -8.28 7.81 25.01
CA ILE A 405 -9.22 7.16 24.08
C ILE A 405 -9.38 5.67 24.46
N PRO A 406 -10.57 5.21 24.86
CA PRO A 406 -10.82 3.80 25.17
C PRO A 406 -10.69 2.93 23.91
N TYR A 407 -10.15 1.72 24.05
CA TYR A 407 -9.91 0.81 22.93
C TYR A 407 -9.83 -0.66 23.35
N HIS A 408 -9.82 -1.54 22.37
CA HIS A 408 -9.35 -2.92 22.52
C HIS A 408 -8.29 -3.27 21.46
N ILE A 409 -7.46 -4.27 21.76
CA ILE A 409 -6.48 -4.84 20.83
C ILE A 409 -7.03 -6.15 20.32
N VAL A 410 -7.05 -6.29 19.00
CA VAL A 410 -7.61 -7.44 18.30
C VAL A 410 -6.52 -8.14 17.50
N ASN A 411 -6.42 -9.46 17.64
CA ASN A 411 -5.58 -10.32 16.84
C ASN A 411 -6.38 -10.84 15.66
N ILE A 412 -5.97 -10.42 14.47
CA ILE A 412 -6.76 -10.55 13.25
C ILE A 412 -6.68 -11.97 12.70
N VAL A 413 -7.83 -12.51 12.30
CA VAL A 413 -7.96 -13.85 11.72
C VAL A 413 -7.16 -14.00 10.43
N SER A 414 -6.69 -15.22 10.19
CA SER A 414 -5.79 -15.56 9.08
C SER A 414 -6.34 -15.26 7.69
N GLY A 415 -7.66 -15.40 7.47
CA GLY A 415 -8.32 -15.12 6.19
C GLY A 415 -8.27 -13.64 5.77
N SER A 416 -8.24 -12.74 6.76
CA SER A 416 -8.20 -11.28 6.57
C SER A 416 -6.80 -10.68 6.64
N LEU A 417 -5.77 -11.51 6.81
CA LEU A 417 -4.39 -11.06 6.68
C LEU A 417 -4.03 -10.90 5.20
N ASN A 418 -3.45 -9.75 4.87
CA ASN A 418 -2.87 -9.52 3.56
C ASN A 418 -1.65 -10.46 3.35
N HIS A 419 -1.24 -10.68 2.09
CA HIS A 419 -0.14 -11.58 1.76
C HIS A 419 1.16 -11.32 2.52
N ALA A 420 1.47 -10.06 2.87
CA ALA A 420 2.72 -9.72 3.54
C ALA A 420 2.74 -10.02 5.05
N ALA A 421 1.64 -9.80 5.76
CA ALA A 421 1.61 -9.93 7.22
C ALA A 421 1.69 -11.40 7.66
N SER A 422 2.65 -11.71 8.52
CA SER A 422 2.72 -13.00 9.24
C SER A 422 1.77 -13.01 10.46
N LYS A 423 1.57 -11.84 11.07
CA LYS A 423 0.58 -11.55 12.13
C LYS A 423 0.22 -10.07 12.07
N LYS A 424 -1.02 -9.74 12.43
CA LYS A 424 -1.52 -8.37 12.52
C LYS A 424 -2.31 -8.16 13.82
N LEU A 425 -2.05 -7.04 14.48
CA LEU A 425 -2.81 -6.57 15.63
C LEU A 425 -3.44 -5.22 15.27
N ASP A 426 -4.74 -5.09 15.47
CA ASP A 426 -5.45 -3.83 15.28
C ASP A 426 -5.85 -3.23 16.64
N LEU A 427 -5.70 -1.92 16.77
CA LEU A 427 -6.28 -1.15 17.87
C LEU A 427 -7.56 -0.51 17.36
N GLU A 428 -8.68 -1.01 17.88
CA GLU A 428 -9.99 -0.42 17.58
C GLU A 428 -10.43 0.41 18.77
N ALA A 429 -10.62 1.71 18.54
CA ALA A 429 -11.09 2.61 19.58
C ALA A 429 -12.60 2.49 19.73
N TRP A 430 -13.09 2.72 20.95
CA TRP A 430 -14.51 2.82 21.24
C TRP A 430 -15.04 4.21 20.88
N PHE A 431 -16.11 4.23 20.08
CA PHE A 431 -16.79 5.45 19.63
C PHE A 431 -18.14 5.56 20.36
N PRO A 432 -18.24 6.38 21.42
CA PRO A 432 -19.40 6.35 22.32
C PRO A 432 -20.70 6.92 21.71
N GLY A 433 -20.61 7.84 20.75
CA GLY A 433 -21.76 8.34 19.99
C GLY A 433 -22.25 7.32 18.98
N SER A 434 -21.32 6.66 18.29
CA SER A 434 -21.61 5.59 17.34
C SER A 434 -22.04 4.28 18.01
N GLY A 435 -21.56 4.02 19.23
CA GLY A 435 -21.79 2.79 19.98
C GLY A 435 -21.08 1.57 19.40
N ALA A 436 -19.90 1.75 18.83
CA ALA A 436 -19.14 0.67 18.17
C ALA A 436 -17.63 0.86 18.31
N PHE A 437 -16.89 -0.23 18.16
CA PHE A 437 -15.44 -0.19 17.93
C PHE A 437 -15.12 0.16 16.47
N ARG A 438 -14.04 0.91 16.28
CA ARG A 438 -13.55 1.35 14.97
C ARG A 438 -12.03 1.36 14.95
N GLU A 439 -11.46 0.68 13.96
CA GLU A 439 -10.02 0.60 13.73
C GLU A 439 -9.37 1.99 13.57
N LEU A 440 -8.38 2.27 14.41
CA LEU A 440 -7.50 3.45 14.30
C LEU A 440 -6.06 3.07 13.94
N VAL A 441 -5.62 1.89 14.35
CA VAL A 441 -4.26 1.38 14.12
C VAL A 441 -4.34 -0.03 13.60
N SER A 442 -3.45 -0.33 12.67
CA SER A 442 -3.04 -1.68 12.34
C SER A 442 -1.52 -1.79 12.48
N CYS A 443 -1.05 -2.87 13.10
CA CYS A 443 0.36 -3.19 13.33
C CYS A 443 0.65 -4.58 12.77
N SER A 444 1.59 -4.68 11.83
CA SER A 444 1.93 -5.91 11.11
C SER A 444 3.42 -6.23 11.20
N ASN A 445 3.74 -7.50 11.42
CA ASN A 445 5.08 -8.03 11.16
C ASN A 445 5.07 -8.77 9.82
N CYS A 446 5.83 -8.27 8.85
CA CYS A 446 5.92 -8.83 7.51
C CYS A 446 7.13 -9.73 7.30
N THR A 447 7.91 -9.99 8.37
CA THR A 447 9.17 -10.76 8.35
C THR A 447 10.04 -10.34 7.16
N ASP A 448 10.65 -11.27 6.46
CA ASP A 448 11.48 -11.07 5.28
C ASP A 448 10.69 -10.95 3.96
N TYR A 449 9.36 -11.03 3.97
CA TYR A 449 8.53 -11.14 2.76
C TYR A 449 8.65 -9.92 1.83
N GLN A 450 8.65 -8.71 2.41
CA GLN A 450 8.90 -7.46 1.70
C GLN A 450 10.38 -7.31 1.33
N ALA A 451 11.27 -7.55 2.32
CA ALA A 451 12.71 -7.39 2.19
C ALA A 451 13.30 -8.23 1.05
N ARG A 452 12.81 -9.46 0.88
CA ARG A 452 13.25 -10.36 -0.19
C ARG A 452 12.93 -9.82 -1.58
N ARG A 453 11.73 -9.26 -1.77
CA ARG A 453 11.33 -8.69 -3.07
C ARG A 453 12.12 -7.41 -3.40
N LEU A 454 12.35 -6.58 -2.38
CA LEU A 454 13.12 -5.33 -2.47
C LEU A 454 14.64 -5.55 -2.39
N ARG A 455 15.07 -6.79 -2.15
CA ARG A 455 16.46 -7.22 -2.02
C ARG A 455 17.23 -6.49 -0.91
N ILE A 456 16.60 -6.30 0.25
CA ILE A 456 17.17 -5.63 1.43
C ILE A 456 17.80 -6.66 2.37
N ARG A 457 19.11 -6.75 2.34
CA ARG A 457 19.86 -7.90 2.87
C ARG A 457 20.38 -7.61 4.28
N TYR A 458 20.50 -8.66 5.09
CA TYR A 458 21.16 -8.60 6.39
C TYR A 458 22.68 -8.77 6.19
N GLY A 459 23.41 -7.64 6.22
CA GLY A 459 24.83 -7.53 5.86
C GLY A 459 25.80 -7.92 6.96
N GLN A 460 25.81 -9.20 7.36
CA GLN A 460 26.78 -9.69 8.34
C GLN A 460 28.15 -10.01 7.73
N THR A 461 29.22 -9.51 8.34
CA THR A 461 30.62 -9.74 7.93
C THR A 461 31.27 -10.96 8.60
N LYS A 462 30.60 -11.57 9.58
CA LYS A 462 31.20 -12.56 10.49
C LYS A 462 31.23 -13.99 9.96
N LYS A 463 30.38 -14.34 8.99
CA LYS A 463 30.32 -15.69 8.40
C LYS A 463 30.06 -15.58 6.90
N MET A 464 30.84 -16.33 6.11
CA MET A 464 30.47 -16.61 4.72
C MET A 464 29.27 -17.54 4.75
N MET A 465 28.12 -17.07 4.28
CA MET A 465 26.91 -17.88 4.20
C MET A 465 26.69 -18.37 2.78
N ASP A 466 26.17 -19.59 2.64
CA ASP A 466 25.74 -20.14 1.35
C ASP A 466 24.52 -19.39 0.78
N LYS A 467 23.75 -18.72 1.64
CA LYS A 467 22.58 -17.91 1.28
C LYS A 467 22.61 -16.55 1.95
N VAL A 468 22.08 -15.58 1.22
CA VAL A 468 21.86 -14.23 1.75
C VAL A 468 20.57 -14.23 2.56
N GLU A 469 20.67 -13.80 3.81
CA GLU A 469 19.51 -13.52 4.66
C GLU A 469 19.01 -12.10 4.41
N PHE A 470 17.72 -11.88 4.62
CA PHE A 470 17.07 -10.58 4.48
C PHE A 470 16.64 -10.06 5.86
N VAL A 471 16.59 -8.75 6.01
CA VAL A 471 16.08 -8.14 7.25
C VAL A 471 14.58 -8.43 7.41
N HIS A 472 14.07 -8.31 8.65
CA HIS A 472 12.64 -8.31 8.88
C HIS A 472 12.08 -6.89 8.81
N MET A 473 10.89 -6.72 8.24
CA MET A 473 10.22 -5.43 8.08
C MET A 473 8.89 -5.42 8.82
N LEU A 474 8.63 -4.36 9.58
CA LEU A 474 7.42 -4.16 10.35
C LEU A 474 6.85 -2.78 10.08
N ASN A 475 5.52 -2.67 10.10
CA ASN A 475 4.81 -1.41 9.95
C ASN A 475 3.67 -1.32 10.97
N ALA A 476 3.41 -0.12 11.48
CA ALA A 476 2.25 0.14 12.31
C ALA A 476 1.77 1.58 12.16
N THR A 477 0.47 1.78 12.08
CA THR A 477 -0.07 3.15 12.14
C THR A 477 0.12 3.72 13.55
N MET A 478 0.68 4.92 13.66
CA MET A 478 0.70 5.66 14.94
C MET A 478 -0.55 6.52 15.10
N CYS A 479 -0.90 7.25 14.04
CA CYS A 479 -2.08 8.10 14.02
C CYS A 479 -2.55 8.35 12.58
N ALA A 480 -3.74 7.86 12.24
CA ALA A 480 -4.50 8.37 11.09
C ALA A 480 -5.31 9.58 11.56
N THR A 481 -4.98 10.78 11.06
CA THR A 481 -5.41 12.05 11.67
C THR A 481 -6.94 12.18 11.69
N THR A 482 -7.60 11.95 10.55
CA THR A 482 -9.05 12.12 10.42
C THR A 482 -9.85 11.16 11.30
N ARG A 483 -9.47 9.87 11.34
CA ARG A 483 -10.11 8.88 12.22
C ARG A 483 -9.87 9.19 13.69
N THR A 484 -8.66 9.62 14.04
CA THR A 484 -8.32 10.01 15.42
C THR A 484 -9.08 11.26 15.86
N ILE A 485 -9.27 12.24 14.96
CA ILE A 485 -10.15 13.39 15.19
C ILE A 485 -11.57 12.90 15.50
N CYS A 486 -12.15 12.00 14.69
CA CYS A 486 -13.49 11.46 14.97
C CYS A 486 -13.58 10.81 16.36
N ALA A 487 -12.55 10.04 16.77
CA ALA A 487 -12.48 9.42 18.10
C ALA A 487 -12.43 10.47 19.21
N ILE A 488 -11.62 11.52 19.06
CA ILE A 488 -11.52 12.64 20.03
C ILE A 488 -12.86 13.38 20.11
N LEU A 489 -13.48 13.72 18.98
CA LEU A 489 -14.76 14.43 18.97
C LEU A 489 -15.81 13.67 19.76
N GLU A 490 -15.97 12.36 19.52
CA GLU A 490 -16.95 11.58 20.26
C GLU A 490 -16.60 11.42 21.74
N ASN A 491 -15.33 11.13 22.07
CA ASN A 491 -14.91 10.87 23.45
C ASN A 491 -14.80 12.14 24.30
N TYR A 492 -14.60 13.31 23.72
CA TYR A 492 -14.42 14.57 24.46
C TYR A 492 -15.60 15.56 24.32
N GLN A 493 -16.72 15.15 23.70
CA GLN A 493 -17.91 15.99 23.64
C GLN A 493 -18.51 16.29 25.02
N THR A 494 -19.00 17.52 25.16
CA THR A 494 -19.75 18.08 26.29
C THR A 494 -20.97 18.83 25.74
N GLU A 495 -21.79 19.43 26.61
CA GLU A 495 -22.88 20.31 26.17
C GLU A 495 -22.41 21.58 25.43
N LYS A 496 -21.18 22.05 25.70
CA LYS A 496 -20.66 23.34 25.18
C LYS A 496 -19.78 23.18 23.94
N GLY A 497 -19.25 21.98 23.71
CA GLY A 497 -18.24 21.73 22.68
C GLY A 497 -17.40 20.50 23.00
N ILE A 498 -16.23 20.43 22.38
CA ILE A 498 -15.27 19.33 22.53
C ILE A 498 -14.12 19.81 23.41
N LEU A 499 -13.87 19.11 24.52
CA LEU A 499 -12.68 19.37 25.34
C LEU A 499 -11.43 18.95 24.57
N VAL A 500 -10.36 19.74 24.67
CA VAL A 500 -9.08 19.36 24.06
C VAL A 500 -8.34 18.38 24.98
N PRO A 501 -7.89 17.22 24.48
CA PRO A 501 -7.08 16.29 25.26
C PRO A 501 -5.82 16.96 25.82
N GLU A 502 -5.45 16.63 27.05
CA GLU A 502 -4.39 17.32 27.79
C GLU A 502 -3.06 17.38 27.02
N LYS A 503 -2.67 16.28 26.37
CA LYS A 503 -1.43 16.20 25.57
C LYS A 503 -1.45 17.05 24.30
N LEU A 504 -2.63 17.43 23.80
CA LEU A 504 -2.76 18.24 22.59
C LEU A 504 -2.78 19.75 22.87
N LYS A 505 -3.04 20.16 24.12
CA LYS A 505 -3.18 21.58 24.50
C LYS A 505 -1.95 22.42 24.17
N GLU A 506 -0.75 21.86 24.32
CA GLU A 506 0.53 22.53 24.00
C GLU A 506 0.60 22.95 22.52
N PHE A 507 -0.01 22.17 21.63
CA PHE A 507 0.06 22.38 20.18
C PHE A 507 -1.12 23.18 19.64
N MET A 508 -2.15 23.42 20.46
CA MET A 508 -3.33 24.19 20.06
C MET A 508 -3.07 25.70 20.17
N PRO A 509 -3.64 26.50 19.25
CA PRO A 509 -3.48 27.94 19.29
C PRO A 509 -4.13 28.55 20.55
N PRO A 510 -3.62 29.69 21.05
CA PRO A 510 -4.23 30.39 22.18
C PRO A 510 -5.72 30.64 21.95
N GLY A 511 -6.54 30.25 22.93
CA GLY A 511 -7.99 30.40 22.87
C GLY A 511 -8.77 29.14 22.43
N LEU A 512 -8.08 28.13 21.88
CA LEU A 512 -8.63 26.77 21.63
C LEU A 512 -8.00 25.69 22.51
N GLN A 513 -7.12 26.05 23.46
CA GLN A 513 -6.36 25.08 24.27
C GLN A 513 -7.23 24.26 25.22
N GLU A 514 -8.38 24.77 25.66
CA GLU A 514 -9.23 24.06 26.63
C GLU A 514 -10.46 23.42 25.98
N LEU A 515 -11.12 24.14 25.08
CA LEU A 515 -12.40 23.75 24.50
C LEU A 515 -12.51 24.26 23.07
N ILE A 516 -12.94 23.37 22.17
CA ILE A 516 -13.43 23.69 20.83
C ILE A 516 -14.96 23.86 20.93
N PRO A 517 -15.50 25.09 20.92
CA PRO A 517 -16.91 25.34 21.17
C PRO A 517 -17.80 24.92 20.00
N PHE A 518 -19.05 24.56 20.28
CA PHE A 518 -20.06 24.43 19.24
C PHE A 518 -20.48 25.81 18.71
N VAL A 519 -20.57 25.93 17.39
CA VAL A 519 -20.95 27.16 16.68
C VAL A 519 -22.14 26.95 15.75
N LYS A 520 -22.51 25.69 15.49
CA LYS A 520 -23.69 25.30 14.71
C LYS A 520 -24.56 24.31 15.50
N ALA A 521 -25.85 24.30 15.21
CA ALA A 521 -26.77 23.30 15.71
C ALA A 521 -26.46 21.91 15.10
N ALA A 522 -26.73 20.85 15.86
CA ALA A 522 -26.54 19.48 15.38
C ALA A 522 -27.45 19.21 14.16
N PRO A 523 -26.93 18.62 13.08
CA PRO A 523 -27.75 18.27 11.91
C PRO A 523 -28.94 17.36 12.26
N ILE A 524 -28.76 16.44 13.20
CA ILE A 524 -29.81 15.53 13.67
C ILE A 524 -30.97 16.23 14.38
N ASP A 525 -30.72 17.39 14.98
CA ASP A 525 -31.72 18.18 15.71
C ASP A 525 -32.48 19.17 14.79
N GLN A 526 -32.11 19.25 13.50
CA GLN A 526 -32.77 20.12 12.53
C GLN A 526 -33.95 19.39 11.87
N GLU A 527 -35.14 20.01 11.84
CA GLU A 527 -36.28 19.45 11.09
C GLU A 527 -35.94 19.32 9.59
N PRO A 528 -36.23 18.18 8.94
CA PRO A 528 -35.92 18.00 7.53
C PRO A 528 -36.69 19.00 6.68
N SER A 529 -35.96 19.78 5.88
CA SER A 529 -36.54 20.78 4.99
C SER A 529 -37.52 20.14 3.97
N LYS A 530 -38.48 20.93 3.46
CA LYS A 530 -39.42 20.47 2.40
C LYS A 530 -38.71 19.90 1.16
N LYS A 531 -37.46 20.31 0.87
CA LYS A 531 -36.62 19.76 -0.21
C LYS A 531 -36.08 18.36 0.12
N GLN A 532 -35.64 18.12 1.35
CA GLN A 532 -35.18 16.80 1.81
C GLN A 532 -36.34 15.80 1.89
N LYS A 533 -37.53 16.22 2.33
CA LYS A 533 -38.75 15.37 2.28
C LYS A 533 -39.08 14.89 0.86
N LYS A 534 -39.00 15.77 -0.15
CA LYS A 534 -39.22 15.41 -1.56
C LYS A 534 -38.15 14.45 -2.12
N GLN A 535 -36.88 14.60 -1.75
CA GLN A 535 -35.83 13.67 -2.16
C GLN A 535 -35.98 12.30 -1.48
N HIS A 536 -36.39 12.26 -0.21
CA HIS A 536 -36.61 11.02 0.54
C HIS A 536 -37.85 10.24 0.04
N GLU A 537 -38.91 10.94 -0.37
CA GLU A 537 -40.08 10.32 -1.02
C GLU A 537 -39.79 9.86 -2.45
N GLY A 538 -38.98 10.62 -3.20
CA GLY A 538 -38.57 10.25 -4.56
C GLY A 538 -37.66 9.03 -4.62
N SER A 539 -36.80 8.84 -3.61
CA SER A 539 -35.92 7.67 -3.48
C SER A 539 -36.67 6.42 -2.99
N LYS A 540 -37.64 6.56 -2.07
CA LYS A 540 -38.56 5.44 -1.71
C LYS A 540 -39.40 4.97 -2.89
N LYS A 541 -39.92 5.89 -3.73
CA LYS A 541 -40.65 5.51 -4.96
C LYS A 541 -39.78 4.83 -6.00
N LYS A 542 -38.52 5.25 -6.17
CA LYS A 542 -37.58 4.60 -7.10
C LYS A 542 -37.13 3.21 -6.64
N GLY A 543 -36.99 2.98 -5.33
CA GLY A 543 -36.73 1.64 -4.76
C GLY A 543 -37.89 0.69 -5.04
N ALA A 544 -39.11 1.08 -4.69
CA ALA A 544 -40.30 0.26 -4.90
C ALA A 544 -40.57 -0.07 -6.39
N VAL A 545 -40.29 0.84 -7.32
CA VAL A 545 -40.43 0.58 -8.77
C VAL A 545 -39.35 -0.36 -9.27
N ARG A 546 -38.15 -0.36 -8.67
CA ARG A 546 -37.03 -1.23 -9.04
C ARG A 546 -37.24 -2.66 -8.53
N ASP A 547 -37.82 -2.82 -7.35
CA ASP A 547 -38.15 -4.13 -6.77
C ASP A 547 -39.27 -4.82 -7.55
N VAL A 548 -40.32 -4.08 -7.95
CA VAL A 548 -41.40 -4.60 -8.82
C VAL A 548 -40.88 -4.99 -10.21
N ALA A 549 -39.92 -4.23 -10.75
CA ALA A 549 -39.29 -4.57 -12.03
C ALA A 549 -38.43 -5.84 -11.94
N LEU A 550 -37.70 -6.05 -10.83
CA LEU A 550 -36.90 -7.25 -10.59
C LEU A 550 -37.76 -8.50 -10.41
N GLU A 551 -38.87 -8.42 -9.65
CA GLU A 551 -39.82 -9.53 -9.48
C GLU A 551 -40.46 -9.94 -10.82
N SER A 552 -40.78 -8.96 -11.69
CA SER A 552 -41.33 -9.23 -13.02
C SER A 552 -40.32 -9.84 -14.00
N GLN A 553 -39.01 -9.61 -13.80
CA GLN A 553 -37.96 -10.23 -14.61
C GLN A 553 -37.64 -11.65 -14.16
N LEU A 554 -37.76 -11.94 -12.86
CA LEU A 554 -37.56 -13.29 -12.31
C LEU A 554 -38.70 -14.25 -12.69
N GLN A 555 -39.95 -13.78 -12.81
CA GLN A 555 -41.08 -14.60 -13.26
C GLN A 555 -41.05 -14.98 -14.75
N ASN A 556 -40.27 -14.27 -15.57
CA ASN A 556 -40.14 -14.53 -17.01
C ASN A 556 -38.95 -15.43 -17.38
N MET A 557 -38.24 -15.99 -16.38
CA MET A 557 -37.09 -16.89 -16.57
C MET A 557 -37.34 -18.34 -16.09
N GLU A 558 -38.60 -18.74 -15.88
CA GLU A 558 -38.94 -20.16 -15.78
C GLU A 558 -39.01 -20.77 -17.19
N VAL A 559 -37.93 -21.46 -17.56
CA VAL A 559 -37.84 -22.24 -18.79
C VAL A 559 -38.67 -23.51 -18.63
N THR A 560 -39.62 -23.70 -19.53
CA THR A 560 -40.37 -24.93 -19.78
C THR A 560 -39.44 -26.09 -20.15
N ASP A 561 -39.56 -27.20 -19.41
CA ASP A 561 -39.03 -28.51 -19.77
C ASP A 561 -39.56 -28.97 -21.14
N ALA A 562 -38.63 -29.31 -22.05
CA ALA A 562 -38.80 -30.25 -23.17
C ALA A 562 -37.44 -30.73 -23.67
#